data_AF-A0A2S6R841-F1
#
_entry.id   AF-A0A2S6R841-F1
#
_cell.length_a   1.000
_cell.length_b   1.000
_cell.length_c   1.000
_cell.angle_alpha   90.00
_cell.angle_beta   90.00
_cell.angle_gamma   90.00
#
_symmetry.space_group_name_H-M   'P 1'
#
loop_
_entity.id
_entity.type
_entity.pdbx_description
1 polymer ?
#
loop_
_entity_poly.entity_id
_entity_poly.type
_entity_poly.pdbx_seq_one_letter_code
_entity_poly.pdbx_strand_id
1 'polypeptide(L)'
;MKIRTKLYAGFAVVILPTVGMGFITIRGIESVSRVASDTFEYPLMSSNFARSAQSNFIRMDRADSIAILTATEDAFSEQSEVVAELDALIREDLDIFAERMRNAEAPPLIAQIRESLNDLATLRNAQSRSLLAGTADVDELGAERMLLLADINENFEYLVDLSVEEGFDFLLSAEETAEGIFET
;
A
#
# COMPACT_ATOMS: atom_id res chain seq x y z
N MET A 1 -62.91 10.25 -27.69
CA MET A 1 -61.65 10.85 -27.19
C MET A 1 -61.25 12.01 -28.09
N LYS A 2 -60.92 13.18 -27.54
CA LYS A 2 -60.49 14.35 -28.33
C LYS A 2 -59.09 14.08 -28.92
N ILE A 3 -58.84 14.51 -30.16
CA ILE A 3 -57.56 14.34 -30.88
C ILE A 3 -56.34 14.73 -30.03
N ARG A 4 -56.48 15.76 -29.20
CA ARG A 4 -55.45 16.20 -28.25
C ARG A 4 -55.00 15.08 -27.29
N THR A 5 -55.92 14.29 -26.75
CA THR A 5 -55.60 13.20 -25.81
C THR A 5 -54.82 12.07 -26.49
N LYS A 6 -55.11 11.78 -27.78
CA LYS A 6 -54.35 10.80 -28.56
C LYS A 6 -52.93 11.30 -28.88
N LEU A 7 -52.78 12.59 -29.14
CA LEU A 7 -51.49 13.22 -29.41
C LEU A 7 -50.58 13.18 -28.17
N TYR A 8 -51.11 13.54 -27.00
CA TYR A 8 -50.37 13.46 -25.74
C TYR A 8 -49.99 12.03 -25.37
N ALA A 9 -50.88 11.05 -25.60
CA ALA A 9 -50.57 9.64 -25.36
C ALA A 9 -49.44 9.13 -26.26
N GLY A 10 -49.45 9.47 -27.55
CA GLY A 10 -48.38 9.10 -28.48
C GLY A 10 -47.03 9.73 -28.09
N PHE A 11 -47.04 11.00 -27.65
CA PHE A 11 -45.83 11.68 -27.21
C PHE A 11 -45.27 11.08 -25.91
N ALA A 12 -46.15 10.70 -24.97
CA ALA A 12 -45.76 10.03 -23.73
C ALA A 12 -45.09 8.66 -23.99
N VAL A 13 -45.56 7.91 -24.98
CA VAL A 13 -44.98 6.61 -25.37
C VAL A 13 -43.55 6.75 -25.90
N VAL A 14 -43.18 7.90 -26.47
CA VAL A 14 -41.81 8.13 -26.96
C VAL A 14 -40.92 8.73 -25.86
N ILE A 15 -41.46 9.64 -25.05
CA ILE A 15 -40.69 10.32 -23.99
C ILE A 15 -40.36 9.38 -22.83
N LEU A 16 -41.31 8.58 -22.36
CA LEU A 16 -41.10 7.73 -21.17
C LEU A 16 -39.93 6.74 -21.34
N PRO A 17 -39.83 5.99 -22.45
CA PRO A 17 -38.67 5.12 -22.68
C PRO A 17 -37.36 5.90 -22.78
N THR A 18 -37.38 7.07 -23.40
CA THR A 18 -36.18 7.91 -23.56
C THR A 18 -35.67 8.41 -22.21
N VAL A 19 -36.58 8.86 -21.33
CA VAL A 19 -36.25 9.26 -19.96
C VAL A 19 -35.79 8.05 -19.13
N GLY A 20 -36.43 6.90 -19.29
CA GLY A 20 -36.04 5.65 -18.63
C GLY A 20 -34.64 5.18 -19.02
N MET A 21 -34.33 5.17 -20.31
CA MET A 21 -32.99 4.85 -20.82
C MET A 21 -31.96 5.86 -20.32
N GLY A 22 -32.30 7.16 -20.31
CA GLY A 22 -31.42 8.20 -19.77
C GLY A 22 -31.08 7.96 -18.30
N PHE A 23 -32.06 7.59 -17.49
CA PHE A 23 -31.88 7.29 -16.07
C PHE A 23 -31.03 6.04 -15.82
N ILE A 24 -31.28 4.95 -16.57
CA ILE A 24 -30.47 3.71 -16.51
C ILE A 24 -29.02 4.01 -16.92
N THR A 25 -28.82 4.79 -17.99
CA THR A 25 -27.50 5.17 -18.49
C THR A 25 -26.72 5.98 -17.46
N ILE A 26 -27.35 6.98 -16.83
CA ILE A 26 -26.70 7.79 -15.80
C ILE A 26 -26.27 6.92 -14.62
N ARG A 27 -27.13 6.01 -14.15
CA ARG A 27 -26.77 5.08 -13.06
C ARG A 27 -25.65 4.13 -13.44
N GLY A 28 -25.65 3.62 -14.67
CA GLY A 28 -24.55 2.80 -15.18
C GLY A 28 -23.22 3.55 -15.19
N ILE A 29 -23.21 4.81 -15.62
CA ILE A 29 -22.00 5.65 -15.64
C ILE A 29 -21.49 5.94 -14.23
N GLU A 30 -22.38 6.28 -13.28
CA GLU A 30 -21.99 6.52 -11.89
C GLU A 30 -21.41 5.26 -11.22
N SER A 31 -21.96 4.08 -11.52
CA SER A 31 -21.47 2.79 -11.02
C SER A 31 -20.07 2.48 -11.57
N VAL A 32 -19.87 2.62 -12.89
CA VAL A 32 -18.57 2.37 -13.54
C VAL A 32 -17.52 3.35 -13.05
N SER A 33 -17.89 4.63 -12.88
CA SER A 33 -16.96 5.64 -12.37
C SER A 33 -16.54 5.38 -10.93
N ARG A 34 -17.45 4.88 -10.08
CA ARG A 34 -17.14 4.55 -8.68
C ARG A 34 -16.25 3.31 -8.58
N VAL A 35 -16.57 2.26 -9.34
CA VAL A 35 -15.74 1.05 -9.43
C VAL A 35 -14.34 1.38 -9.95
N ALA A 36 -14.23 2.20 -11.00
CA ALA A 36 -12.95 2.62 -11.55
C ALA A 36 -12.14 3.46 -10.53
N SER A 37 -12.76 4.41 -9.82
CA SER A 37 -12.08 5.18 -8.77
C SER A 37 -11.63 4.27 -7.63
N ASP A 38 -12.50 3.40 -7.13
CA ASP A 38 -12.23 2.56 -5.98
C ASP A 38 -11.20 1.44 -6.27
N THR A 39 -11.15 0.86 -7.48
CA THR A 39 -10.07 -0.08 -7.88
C THR A 39 -8.74 0.62 -8.11
N PHE A 40 -8.74 1.83 -8.69
CA PHE A 40 -7.49 2.51 -9.07
C PHE A 40 -6.87 3.30 -7.92
N GLU A 41 -7.68 3.93 -7.08
CA GLU A 41 -7.20 4.77 -5.98
C GLU A 41 -6.77 3.99 -4.75
N TYR A 42 -7.38 2.84 -4.44
CA TYR A 42 -7.15 2.15 -3.17
C TYR A 42 -6.13 1.00 -3.26
N PRO A 43 -6.39 -0.13 -3.94
CA PRO A 43 -5.49 -1.28 -3.90
C PRO A 43 -4.22 -1.11 -4.75
N LEU A 44 -4.33 -0.53 -5.96
CA LEU A 44 -3.17 -0.30 -6.82
C LEU A 44 -2.22 0.76 -6.24
N MET A 45 -2.77 1.81 -5.63
CA MET A 45 -1.95 2.84 -5.01
C MET A 45 -1.31 2.34 -3.72
N SER A 46 -2.05 1.63 -2.86
CA SER A 46 -1.50 1.04 -1.63
C SER A 46 -0.39 0.03 -1.93
N SER A 47 -0.55 -0.83 -2.94
CA SER A 47 0.52 -1.74 -3.38
C SER A 47 1.80 -0.99 -3.80
N ASN A 48 1.67 0.18 -4.44
CA ASN A 48 2.83 1.00 -4.80
C ASN A 48 3.53 1.59 -3.57
N PHE A 49 2.78 2.02 -2.54
CA PHE A 49 3.37 2.51 -1.28
C PHE A 49 4.07 1.38 -0.50
N ALA A 50 3.47 0.17 -0.43
CA ALA A 50 4.14 -0.99 0.16
C ALA A 50 5.44 -1.34 -0.57
N ARG A 51 5.44 -1.35 -1.91
CA ARG A 51 6.65 -1.58 -2.71
C ARG A 51 7.68 -0.46 -2.59
N SER A 52 7.22 0.79 -2.47
CA SER A 52 8.09 1.94 -2.21
C SER A 52 8.80 1.80 -0.86
N ALA A 53 8.05 1.48 0.20
CA ALA A 53 8.60 1.22 1.52
C ALA A 53 9.61 0.07 1.51
N GLN A 54 9.28 -1.06 0.86
CA GLN A 54 10.21 -2.19 0.71
C GLN A 54 11.49 -1.80 -0.04
N SER A 55 11.37 -1.04 -1.14
CA SER A 55 12.51 -0.55 -1.91
C SER A 55 13.41 0.37 -1.08
N ASN A 56 12.80 1.29 -0.31
CA ASN A 56 13.53 2.18 0.59
C ASN A 56 14.21 1.41 1.73
N PHE A 57 13.57 0.36 2.25
CA PHE A 57 14.17 -0.54 3.23
C PHE A 57 15.41 -1.27 2.69
N ILE A 58 15.35 -1.82 1.48
CA ILE A 58 16.50 -2.46 0.82
C ILE A 58 17.65 -1.46 0.61
N ARG A 59 17.33 -0.21 0.25
CA ARG A 59 18.33 0.86 0.14
C ARG A 59 18.94 1.21 1.48
N MET A 60 18.15 1.18 2.56
CA MET A 60 18.60 1.44 3.93
C MET A 60 19.57 0.35 4.40
N ASP A 61 19.22 -0.93 4.19
CA ASP A 61 20.13 -2.05 4.49
C ASP A 61 21.44 -1.97 3.70
N ARG A 62 21.37 -1.52 2.45
CA ARG A 62 22.58 -1.30 1.65
C ARG A 62 23.47 -0.19 2.23
N ALA A 63 22.88 0.93 2.65
CA ALA A 63 23.63 2.04 3.27
C ALA A 63 24.32 1.58 4.57
N ASP A 64 23.61 0.84 5.41
CA ASP A 64 24.19 0.19 6.59
C ASP A 64 25.34 -0.76 6.22
N SER A 65 25.14 -1.61 5.21
CA SER A 65 26.17 -2.56 4.76
C SER A 65 27.43 -1.85 4.28
N ILE A 66 27.29 -0.72 3.59
CA ILE A 66 28.45 0.12 3.17
C ILE A 66 29.20 0.63 4.41
N ALA A 67 28.48 1.13 5.42
CA ALA A 67 29.10 1.61 6.66
C ALA A 67 29.82 0.49 7.42
N ILE A 68 29.18 -0.68 7.54
CA ILE A 68 29.72 -1.86 8.22
C ILE A 68 30.98 -2.38 7.51
N LEU A 69 30.96 -2.49 6.17
CA LEU A 69 32.11 -2.97 5.39
C LEU A 69 33.29 -2.01 5.42
N THR A 70 33.01 -0.70 5.49
CA THR A 70 34.06 0.33 5.56
C THR A 70 34.63 0.44 6.97
N ALA A 71 33.79 0.28 8.00
CA ALA A 71 34.15 0.28 9.41
C ALA A 71 34.94 1.52 9.88
N THR A 72 34.61 2.71 9.34
CA THR A 72 35.19 3.99 9.77
C THR A 72 34.13 4.91 10.35
N GLU A 73 34.54 5.80 11.25
CA GLU A 73 33.65 6.80 11.86
C GLU A 73 32.99 7.70 10.80
N ASP A 74 33.77 8.15 9.80
CA ASP A 74 33.26 8.94 8.68
C ASP A 74 32.18 8.18 7.88
N ALA A 75 32.37 6.89 7.62
CA ALA A 75 31.40 6.09 6.87
C ALA A 75 30.11 5.87 7.68
N PHE A 76 30.21 5.63 8.99
CA PHE A 76 29.02 5.56 9.85
C PHE A 76 28.29 6.89 9.92
N SER A 77 29.01 8.02 9.99
CA SER A 77 28.42 9.35 10.00
C SER A 77 27.68 9.64 8.69
N GLU A 78 28.34 9.46 7.53
CA GLU A 78 27.75 9.74 6.22
C GLU A 78 26.52 8.86 5.96
N GLN A 79 26.63 7.55 6.20
CA GLN A 79 25.51 6.65 5.95
C GLN A 79 24.38 6.81 6.97
N SER A 80 24.65 7.34 8.18
CA SER A 80 23.58 7.60 9.15
C SER A 80 22.55 8.62 8.66
N GLU A 81 22.99 9.63 7.89
CA GLU A 81 22.08 10.62 7.31
C GLU A 81 21.20 9.99 6.23
N VAL A 82 21.80 9.19 5.35
CA VAL A 82 21.08 8.43 4.30
C VAL A 82 20.07 7.48 4.91
N VAL A 83 20.46 6.78 5.96
CA VAL A 83 19.60 5.83 6.68
C VAL A 83 18.44 6.54 7.37
N ALA A 84 18.68 7.71 7.96
CA ALA A 84 17.62 8.51 8.59
C ALA A 84 16.59 9.03 7.56
N GLU A 85 17.06 9.46 6.38
CA GLU A 85 16.19 9.87 5.28
C GLU A 85 15.32 8.69 4.79
N LEU A 86 15.94 7.52 4.59
CA LEU A 86 15.22 6.33 4.14
C LEU A 86 14.23 5.81 5.18
N ASP A 87 14.58 5.82 6.48
CA ASP A 87 13.65 5.46 7.56
C ASP A 87 12.43 6.38 7.59
N ALA A 88 12.63 7.69 7.39
CA ALA A 88 11.52 8.65 7.29
C ALA A 88 10.60 8.35 6.10
N LEU A 89 11.16 8.08 4.92
CA LEU A 89 10.39 7.73 3.72
C LEU A 89 9.61 6.42 3.90
N ILE A 90 10.22 5.40 4.52
CA ILE A 90 9.56 4.13 4.83
C ILE A 90 8.35 4.38 5.72
N ARG A 91 8.50 5.20 6.77
CA ARG A 91 7.42 5.51 7.71
C ARG A 91 6.28 6.30 7.05
N GLU A 92 6.62 7.27 6.21
CA GLU A 92 5.64 8.02 5.41
C GLU A 92 4.86 7.09 4.47
N ASP A 93 5.55 6.20 3.74
CA ASP A 93 4.91 5.22 2.87
C ASP A 93 3.96 4.30 3.67
N LEU A 94 4.36 3.87 4.88
CA LEU A 94 3.53 3.06 5.78
C LEU A 94 2.32 3.83 6.33
N ASP A 95 2.44 5.13 6.62
CA ASP A 95 1.31 5.97 7.04
C ASP A 95 0.28 6.09 5.92
N ILE A 96 0.74 6.40 4.71
CA ILE A 96 -0.10 6.50 3.52
C ILE A 96 -0.78 5.16 3.21
N PHE A 97 -0.05 4.06 3.38
CA PHE A 97 -0.60 2.71 3.24
C PHE A 97 -1.72 2.45 4.25
N ALA A 98 -1.49 2.77 5.52
CA ALA A 98 -2.47 2.59 6.59
C ALA A 98 -3.73 3.42 6.39
N GLU A 99 -3.62 4.64 5.84
CA GLU A 99 -4.77 5.51 5.56
C GLU A 99 -5.67 4.97 4.44
N ARG A 100 -5.13 4.15 3.54
CA ARG A 100 -5.83 3.68 2.34
C ARG A 100 -6.32 2.25 2.44
N MET A 101 -5.60 1.38 3.13
CA MET A 101 -6.04 -0.01 3.29
C MET A 101 -7.28 -0.12 4.18
N ARG A 102 -8.24 -0.93 3.74
CA ARG A 102 -9.44 -1.25 4.54
C ARG A 102 -9.30 -2.61 5.23
N ASN A 103 -8.32 -3.42 4.83
CA ASN A 103 -8.03 -4.71 5.44
C ASN A 103 -7.66 -4.57 6.94
N ALA A 104 -8.35 -5.34 7.80
CA ALA A 104 -8.16 -5.31 9.25
C ALA A 104 -6.81 -5.88 9.72
N GLU A 105 -6.11 -6.65 8.87
CA GLU A 105 -4.79 -7.22 9.14
C GLU A 105 -3.65 -6.23 8.88
N ALA A 106 -3.89 -5.16 8.12
CA ALA A 106 -2.85 -4.18 7.81
C ALA A 106 -2.34 -3.39 9.05
N PRO A 107 -3.20 -2.84 9.93
CA PRO A 107 -2.73 -2.09 11.10
C PRO A 107 -1.77 -2.84 12.04
N PRO A 108 -2.04 -4.11 12.47
CA PRO A 108 -1.10 -4.84 13.31
C PRO A 108 0.21 -5.16 12.60
N LEU A 109 0.19 -5.49 11.30
CA LEU A 109 1.40 -5.74 10.52
C LEU A 109 2.27 -4.48 10.39
N ILE A 110 1.66 -3.32 10.13
CA ILE A 110 2.37 -2.04 10.06
C ILE A 110 3.01 -1.69 11.43
N ALA A 111 2.31 -1.96 12.53
CA ALA A 111 2.85 -1.77 13.86
C ALA A 111 4.07 -2.68 14.11
N GLN A 112 4.00 -3.94 13.70
CA GLN A 112 5.12 -4.89 13.79
C GLN A 112 6.33 -4.43 12.96
N ILE A 113 6.13 -4.00 11.71
CA ILE A 113 7.21 -3.45 10.87
C ILE A 113 7.88 -2.26 11.57
N ARG A 114 7.10 -1.35 12.15
CA ARG A 114 7.62 -0.19 12.88
C ARG A 114 8.43 -0.57 14.10
N GLU A 115 8.00 -1.59 14.84
CA GLU A 115 8.74 -2.13 15.98
C GLU A 115 10.07 -2.72 15.52
N SER A 116 10.05 -3.60 14.51
CA SER A 116 11.27 -4.21 13.94
C SER A 116 12.24 -3.16 13.38
N LEU A 117 11.75 -2.05 12.79
CA LEU A 117 12.61 -0.93 12.35
C LEU A 117 13.29 -0.21 13.53
N ASN A 118 12.60 -0.07 14.67
CA ASN A 118 13.19 0.51 15.88
C ASN A 118 14.25 -0.42 16.49
N ASP A 119 13.99 -1.73 16.49
CA ASP A 119 14.93 -2.74 16.95
C ASP A 119 16.17 -2.76 16.05
N LEU A 120 15.98 -2.66 14.73
CA LEU A 120 17.07 -2.58 13.76
C LEU A 120 17.94 -1.34 13.99
N ALA A 121 17.33 -0.18 14.28
CA ALA A 121 18.07 1.03 14.61
C ALA A 121 18.90 0.87 15.90
N THR A 122 18.35 0.21 16.91
CA THR A 122 19.05 -0.10 18.16
C THR A 122 20.25 -1.01 17.91
N LEU A 123 20.03 -2.08 17.13
CA LEU A 123 21.04 -3.06 16.79
C LEU A 123 22.16 -2.46 15.93
N ARG A 124 21.81 -1.62 14.94
CA ARG A 124 22.78 -0.85 14.13
C ARG A 124 23.71 -0.02 15.01
N ASN A 125 23.16 0.69 16.00
CA ASN A 125 23.95 1.51 16.90
C ASN A 125 24.85 0.67 17.83
N ALA A 126 24.42 -0.52 18.22
CA ALA A 126 25.26 -1.47 18.97
C ALA A 126 26.40 -1.99 18.10
N GLN A 127 26.09 -2.40 16.86
CA GLN A 127 27.07 -2.95 15.92
C GLN A 127 28.12 -1.91 15.51
N SER A 128 27.71 -0.68 15.20
CA SER A 128 28.64 0.41 14.88
C SER A 128 29.64 0.68 16.02
N ARG A 129 29.15 0.74 17.27
CA ARG A 129 30.02 0.90 18.45
C ARG A 129 30.97 -0.27 18.62
N SER A 130 30.49 -1.50 18.44
CA SER A 130 31.30 -2.72 18.54
C SER A 130 32.40 -2.77 17.47
N LEU A 131 32.08 -2.40 16.23
CA LEU A 131 33.02 -2.33 15.11
C LEU A 131 34.11 -1.27 15.34
N LEU A 132 33.73 -0.05 15.77
CA LEU A 132 34.68 1.02 16.05
C LEU A 132 35.58 0.73 17.26
N ALA A 133 35.05 0.01 18.25
CA ALA A 133 35.80 -0.40 19.44
C ALA A 133 36.62 -1.69 19.23
N GLY A 134 36.39 -2.42 18.12
CA GLY A 134 37.04 -3.70 17.84
C GLY A 134 36.70 -4.81 18.84
N THR A 135 35.46 -4.86 19.33
CA THR A 135 35.02 -5.88 20.31
C THR A 135 34.62 -7.21 19.64
N ALA A 136 34.55 -8.29 20.41
CA ALA A 136 34.25 -9.64 19.89
C ALA A 136 32.76 -9.86 19.53
N ASP A 137 31.88 -8.94 19.91
CA ASP A 137 30.41 -9.10 19.75
C ASP A 137 29.92 -8.81 18.31
N VAL A 138 30.82 -8.40 17.40
CA VAL A 138 30.47 -8.00 16.01
C VAL A 138 29.75 -9.13 15.25
N ASP A 139 30.21 -10.37 15.41
CA ASP A 139 29.66 -11.53 14.69
C ASP A 139 28.25 -11.89 15.19
N GLU A 140 28.03 -11.81 16.51
CA GLU A 140 26.71 -12.07 17.13
C GLU A 140 25.70 -11.00 16.71
N LEU A 141 26.08 -9.73 16.80
CA LEU A 141 25.25 -8.61 16.35
C LEU A 141 24.95 -8.67 14.85
N GLY A 142 25.92 -9.13 14.05
CA GLY A 142 25.74 -9.35 12.62
C GLY A 142 24.73 -10.47 12.30
N ALA A 143 24.76 -11.57 13.05
CA ALA A 143 23.82 -12.67 12.91
C ALA A 143 22.40 -12.26 13.33
N GLU A 144 22.26 -11.55 14.47
CA GLU A 144 20.98 -10.99 14.92
C GLU A 144 20.40 -10.03 13.88
N ARG A 145 21.24 -9.17 13.29
CA ARG A 145 20.83 -8.21 12.25
C ARG A 145 20.31 -8.94 11.02
N MET A 146 20.98 -10.00 10.59
CA MET A 146 20.56 -10.79 9.42
C MET A 146 19.16 -11.39 9.62
N LEU A 147 18.87 -11.93 10.81
CA LEU A 147 17.54 -12.49 11.11
C LEU A 147 16.47 -11.40 11.11
N LEU A 148 16.74 -10.25 11.74
CA LEU A 148 15.80 -9.15 11.79
C LEU A 148 15.51 -8.54 10.40
N LEU A 149 16.52 -8.44 9.55
CA LEU A 149 16.34 -7.97 8.17
C LEU A 149 15.47 -8.91 7.35
N ALA A 150 15.63 -10.23 7.53
CA ALA A 150 14.80 -11.22 6.86
C ALA A 150 13.34 -11.10 7.29
N ASP A 151 13.09 -10.98 8.60
CA ASP A 151 11.74 -10.78 9.16
C ASP A 151 11.07 -9.50 8.64
N ILE A 152 11.80 -8.38 8.62
CA ILE A 152 11.27 -7.12 8.09
C ILE A 152 10.94 -7.25 6.60
N ASN A 153 11.81 -7.89 5.81
CA ASN A 153 11.56 -8.10 4.39
C ASN A 153 10.31 -8.97 4.15
N GLU A 154 10.15 -10.06 4.91
CA GLU A 154 8.97 -10.93 4.83
C GLU A 154 7.69 -10.15 5.19
N ASN A 155 7.73 -9.31 6.23
CA ASN A 155 6.59 -8.47 6.60
C ASN A 155 6.23 -7.45 5.49
N PHE A 156 7.22 -6.90 4.78
CA PHE A 156 6.95 -6.04 3.62
C PHE A 156 6.35 -6.81 2.43
N GLU A 157 6.82 -8.03 2.17
CA GLU A 157 6.22 -8.90 1.15
C GLU A 157 4.75 -9.20 1.49
N TYR A 158 4.47 -9.53 2.75
CA TYR A 158 3.10 -9.75 3.21
C TYR A 158 2.22 -8.50 3.09
N LEU A 159 2.78 -7.30 3.35
CA LEU A 159 2.08 -6.02 3.15
C LEU A 159 1.67 -5.80 1.69
N VAL A 160 2.55 -6.19 0.75
CA VAL A 160 2.25 -6.14 -0.69
C VAL A 160 1.14 -7.13 -1.04
N ASP A 161 1.20 -8.35 -0.51
CA ASP A 161 0.21 -9.39 -0.77
C ASP A 161 -1.19 -9.01 -0.25
N LEU A 162 -1.28 -8.42 0.94
CA LEU A 162 -2.53 -7.88 1.49
C LEU A 162 -3.19 -6.84 0.55
N SER A 163 -2.37 -6.02 -0.12
CA SER A 163 -2.85 -5.03 -1.09
C SER A 163 -3.43 -5.68 -2.35
N VAL A 164 -2.78 -6.76 -2.78
CA VAL A 164 -3.18 -7.53 -3.96
C VAL A 164 -4.48 -8.27 -3.66
N GLU A 165 -4.60 -8.88 -2.47
CA GLU A 165 -5.80 -9.56 -2.00
C GLU A 165 -6.98 -8.59 -1.89
N GLU A 166 -6.81 -7.45 -1.20
CA GLU A 166 -7.89 -6.44 -1.10
C GLU A 166 -8.33 -5.92 -2.49
N GLY A 167 -7.39 -5.78 -3.43
CA GLY A 167 -7.71 -5.41 -4.80
C GLY A 167 -8.50 -6.47 -5.57
N PHE A 168 -8.19 -7.74 -5.33
CA PHE A 168 -8.91 -8.86 -5.94
C PHE A 168 -10.33 -9.00 -5.35
N ASP A 169 -10.46 -8.94 -4.04
CA ASP A 169 -11.75 -8.97 -3.34
C ASP A 169 -12.66 -7.82 -3.78
N PHE A 170 -12.08 -6.63 -3.93
CA PHE A 170 -12.81 -5.49 -4.48
C PHE A 170 -13.34 -5.81 -5.89
N LEU A 171 -12.50 -6.34 -6.77
CA LEU A 171 -12.89 -6.67 -8.14
C LEU A 171 -14.02 -7.70 -8.20
N LEU A 172 -13.97 -8.75 -7.37
CA LEU A 172 -15.05 -9.74 -7.26
C LEU A 172 -16.36 -9.10 -6.79
N SER A 173 -16.31 -8.24 -5.77
CA SER A 173 -17.51 -7.55 -5.26
C SER A 173 -18.13 -6.61 -6.29
N ALA A 174 -17.29 -5.97 -7.12
CA ALA A 174 -17.73 -5.10 -8.19
C ALA A 174 -18.39 -5.88 -9.35
N GLU A 175 -17.88 -7.07 -9.67
CA GLU A 175 -18.46 -7.98 -10.66
C GLU A 175 -19.87 -8.45 -10.23
N GLU A 176 -20.00 -8.93 -8.98
CA GLU A 176 -21.30 -9.35 -8.42
C GLU A 176 -22.33 -8.19 -8.43
N THR A 177 -21.87 -6.98 -8.08
CA THR A 177 -22.73 -5.78 -8.13
C THR A 177 -23.16 -5.44 -9.55
N ALA A 178 -22.26 -5.57 -10.53
CA ALA A 178 -22.57 -5.30 -11.94
C ALA A 178 -23.59 -6.30 -12.49
N GLU A 179 -23.42 -7.61 -12.25
CA GLU A 179 -24.35 -8.65 -12.68
C GLU A 179 -25.76 -8.42 -12.10
N GLY A 180 -25.85 -8.08 -10.81
CA GLY A 180 -27.13 -7.80 -10.15
C GLY A 180 -27.90 -6.59 -10.72
N ILE A 181 -27.22 -5.63 -11.36
CA ILE A 181 -27.85 -4.49 -12.04
C ILE A 181 -28.45 -4.89 -13.40
N PHE A 182 -27.88 -5.88 -14.09
CA PHE A 182 -28.35 -6.33 -15.40
C PHE A 182 -29.44 -7.41 -15.34
N GLU A 183 -29.66 -8.03 -14.17
CA GLU A 183 -30.72 -9.01 -13.94
C GLU A 183 -32.07 -8.41 -13.45
N THR A 184 -32.12 -7.10 -13.15
CA THR A 184 -33.36 -6.37 -12.78
C THR A 184 -33.90 -5.46 -13.87
#